data_AF-A0AAP7IDV8-F1
#
_entry.id   AF-A0AAP7IDV8-F1
#
_cell.length_a   1.000
_cell.length_b   1.000
_cell.length_c   1.000
_cell.angle_alpha   90.00
_cell.angle_beta   90.00
_cell.angle_gamma   90.00
#
_symmetry.space_group_name_H-M   'P 1'
#
loop_
_entity.id
_entity.type
_entity.pdbx_description
1 polymer ?
#
loop_
_entity_poly.entity_id
_entity_poly.type
_entity_poly.pdbx_seq_one_letter_code
_entity_poly.pdbx_strand_id
1 'polypeptide(L)'
;MHRLHKRLIFCVFITMAFGTLLLVNYIKQEHSTDLSKLSINRVKIGSEINIDEYVEQDEVILKKYRLYLKREHPNLIFKVNKKDTRLKGITLTNDTTVQTNFNGTINNNVGKVTQILGTRYKQKKLRKGFNAIIYKDKKNQIKLFIIYKHDKIKKVEIYKK
;
A
#
# COMPACT_ATOMS: atom_id res chain seq x y z
N MET A 1 -31.25 21.39 -42.74
CA MET A 1 -31.16 20.09 -42.02
C MET A 1 -29.73 19.63 -41.69
N HIS A 2 -28.73 19.82 -42.57
CA HIS A 2 -27.34 19.31 -42.36
C HIS A 2 -26.61 19.79 -41.08
N ARG A 3 -26.80 21.06 -40.65
CA ARG A 3 -26.18 21.59 -39.40
C ARG A 3 -26.78 20.99 -38.12
N LEU A 4 -28.07 20.65 -38.13
CA LEU A 4 -28.77 20.04 -36.99
C LEU A 4 -28.28 18.61 -36.77
N HIS A 5 -28.14 17.81 -37.84
CA HIS A 5 -27.57 16.46 -37.75
C HIS A 5 -26.12 16.48 -37.27
N LYS A 6 -25.28 17.40 -37.76
CA LYS A 6 -23.89 17.56 -37.25
C LYS A 6 -23.84 17.86 -35.76
N ARG A 7 -24.71 18.75 -35.24
CA ARG A 7 -24.79 19.05 -33.80
C ARG A 7 -25.29 17.87 -32.98
N LEU A 8 -26.27 17.11 -33.51
CA LEU A 8 -26.78 15.90 -32.87
C LEU A 8 -25.71 14.83 -32.74
N ILE A 9 -24.97 14.56 -33.81
CA ILE A 9 -23.85 13.60 -33.83
C ILE A 9 -22.78 14.05 -32.81
N PHE A 10 -22.42 15.33 -32.79
CA PHE A 10 -21.44 15.86 -31.84
C PHE A 10 -21.89 15.70 -30.38
N CYS A 11 -23.16 15.96 -30.06
CA CYS A 11 -23.69 15.73 -28.72
C CYS A 11 -23.61 14.26 -28.30
N VAL A 12 -23.91 13.32 -29.21
CA VAL A 12 -23.79 11.87 -28.93
C VAL A 12 -22.34 11.47 -28.64
N PHE A 13 -21.37 12.01 -29.36
CA PHE A 13 -19.95 11.76 -29.08
C PHE A 13 -19.52 12.31 -27.71
N ILE A 14 -19.99 13.50 -27.34
CA ILE A 14 -19.70 14.08 -26.02
C ILE A 14 -20.30 13.21 -24.91
N THR A 15 -21.55 12.77 -25.04
CA THR A 15 -22.19 11.95 -24.00
C THR A 15 -21.52 10.57 -23.87
N MET A 16 -21.10 9.95 -24.98
CA MET A 16 -20.28 8.73 -24.94
C MET A 16 -18.92 8.96 -24.29
N ALA A 17 -18.24 10.07 -24.59
CA ALA A 17 -16.96 10.42 -23.99
C ALA A 17 -17.08 10.63 -22.47
N PHE A 18 -18.10 11.38 -22.02
CA PHE A 18 -18.35 11.56 -20.59
C PHE A 18 -18.75 10.26 -19.89
N GLY A 19 -19.61 9.46 -20.53
CA GLY A 19 -20.04 8.16 -20.00
C GLY A 19 -18.86 7.20 -19.80
N THR A 20 -17.99 7.09 -20.80
CA THR A 20 -16.77 6.26 -20.69
C THR A 20 -15.82 6.77 -19.60
N LEU A 21 -15.66 8.08 -19.46
CA LEU A 21 -14.80 8.70 -18.44
C LEU A 21 -15.31 8.43 -17.02
N LEU A 22 -16.63 8.52 -16.81
CA LEU A 22 -17.29 8.18 -15.55
C LEU A 22 -17.15 6.69 -15.23
N LEU A 23 -17.39 5.81 -16.22
CA LEU A 23 -17.23 4.35 -16.05
C LEU A 23 -15.79 3.99 -15.65
N VAL A 24 -14.81 4.55 -16.35
CA VAL A 24 -13.39 4.32 -16.07
C VAL A 24 -13.02 4.83 -14.67
N ASN A 25 -13.53 5.98 -14.25
CA ASN A 25 -13.28 6.49 -12.90
C ASN A 25 -13.96 5.64 -11.82
N TYR A 26 -15.18 5.16 -12.06
CA TYR A 26 -15.89 4.27 -11.16
C TYR A 26 -15.16 2.94 -10.98
N ILE A 27 -14.81 2.26 -12.08
CA ILE A 27 -14.02 1.01 -12.07
C ILE A 27 -12.65 1.24 -11.44
N LYS A 28 -12.04 2.43 -11.66
CA LYS A 28 -10.81 2.79 -10.96
C LYS A 28 -11.04 2.91 -9.46
N GLN A 29 -12.17 3.40 -8.95
CA GLN A 29 -12.36 3.49 -7.50
C GLN A 29 -12.75 2.15 -6.84
N GLU A 30 -13.41 1.26 -7.57
CA GLU A 30 -13.96 0.00 -7.03
C GLU A 30 -12.89 -0.92 -6.41
N HIS A 31 -11.67 -0.93 -6.96
CA HIS A 31 -10.51 -1.65 -6.40
C HIS A 31 -9.61 -0.78 -5.52
N SER A 32 -10.21 -0.01 -4.61
CA SER A 32 -9.50 0.72 -3.56
C SER A 32 -9.92 0.23 -2.19
N THR A 33 -8.94 -0.02 -1.33
CA THR A 33 -9.13 -0.30 0.11
C THR A 33 -8.59 0.90 0.88
N ASP A 34 -9.32 1.38 1.89
CA ASP A 34 -8.80 2.44 2.77
C ASP A 34 -7.69 1.87 3.65
N LEU A 35 -6.47 2.36 3.43
CA LEU A 35 -5.28 1.96 4.19
C LEU A 35 -4.77 3.11 5.07
N SER A 36 -5.51 4.22 5.16
CA SER A 36 -5.09 5.44 5.86
C SER A 36 -4.83 5.24 7.35
N LYS A 37 -5.49 4.26 7.97
CA LYS A 37 -5.38 3.95 9.39
C LYS A 37 -4.37 2.85 9.70
N LEU A 38 -3.69 2.27 8.71
CA LEU A 38 -2.78 1.16 8.95
C LEU A 38 -1.56 1.57 9.79
N SER A 39 -1.23 0.72 10.74
CA SER A 39 -0.05 0.84 11.58
C SER A 39 0.65 -0.50 11.79
N ILE A 40 1.97 -0.42 11.96
CA ILE A 40 2.84 -1.54 12.34
C ILE A 40 3.62 -1.08 13.57
N ASN A 41 3.60 -1.89 14.63
CA ASN A 41 4.17 -1.52 15.93
C ASN A 41 3.69 -0.15 16.44
N ARG A 42 2.39 0.14 16.30
CA ARG A 42 1.75 1.44 16.65
C ARG A 42 2.24 2.65 15.82
N VAL A 43 3.15 2.48 14.89
CA VAL A 43 3.62 3.53 13.98
C VAL A 43 2.75 3.57 12.72
N LYS A 44 2.16 4.72 12.43
CA LYS A 44 1.24 4.93 11.30
C LYS A 44 2.00 5.37 10.06
N ILE A 45 1.67 4.81 8.89
CA ILE A 45 2.29 5.24 7.63
C ILE A 45 1.99 6.71 7.32
N GLY A 46 3.01 7.48 6.95
CA GLY A 46 2.90 8.89 6.60
C GLY A 46 2.85 9.85 7.79
N SER A 47 2.99 9.36 9.03
CA SER A 47 3.27 10.23 10.17
C SER A 47 4.71 10.74 10.13
N GLU A 48 4.95 11.81 10.86
CA GLU A 48 6.29 12.15 11.32
C GLU A 48 6.76 11.11 12.35
N ILE A 49 8.06 10.87 12.44
CA ILE A 49 8.64 9.97 13.43
C ILE A 49 9.73 10.69 14.21
N ASN A 50 9.85 10.36 15.49
CA ASN A 50 10.98 10.78 16.31
C ASN A 50 12.18 9.90 15.98
N ILE A 51 13.11 10.40 15.16
CA ILE A 51 14.25 9.61 14.67
C ILE A 51 15.21 9.19 15.77
N ASP A 52 15.22 9.88 16.91
CA ASP A 52 16.13 9.63 18.04
C ASP A 52 15.87 8.26 18.71
N GLU A 53 14.67 7.70 18.52
CA GLU A 53 14.29 6.37 19.01
C GLU A 53 14.78 5.22 18.10
N TYR A 54 15.43 5.55 16.97
CA TYR A 54 15.81 4.59 15.94
C TYR A 54 17.30 4.64 15.62
N VAL A 55 17.80 3.52 15.08
CA VAL A 55 19.19 3.43 14.59
C VAL A 55 19.16 3.62 13.08
N GLU A 56 19.84 4.66 12.57
CA GLU A 56 20.01 4.88 11.13
C GLU A 56 20.87 3.75 10.55
N GLN A 57 20.43 3.20 9.40
CA GLN A 57 21.18 2.19 8.67
C GLN A 57 22.04 2.89 7.61
N ASP A 58 23.21 3.37 8.02
CA ASP A 58 24.10 4.22 7.22
C ASP A 58 24.62 3.54 5.94
N GLU A 59 24.69 2.20 5.93
CA GLU A 59 25.14 1.42 4.77
C GLU A 59 24.21 1.54 3.55
N VAL A 60 22.96 1.98 3.74
CA VAL A 60 21.96 2.05 2.66
C VAL A 60 21.69 3.51 2.27
N ILE A 61 22.61 4.10 1.50
CA ILE A 61 22.48 5.47 1.02
C ILE A 61 21.43 5.56 -0.10
N LEU A 62 20.19 5.89 0.26
CA LEU A 62 19.16 6.28 -0.68
C LEU A 62 19.17 7.80 -0.88
N LYS A 63 19.14 8.27 -2.13
CA LYS A 63 19.24 9.71 -2.46
C LYS A 63 18.23 10.59 -1.72
N LYS A 64 16.98 10.12 -1.58
CA LYS A 64 15.86 10.88 -0.98
C LYS A 64 15.41 10.36 0.38
N TYR A 65 15.93 9.22 0.82
CA TYR A 65 15.39 8.51 1.99
C TYR A 65 16.49 8.06 2.93
N ARG A 66 16.14 7.90 4.20
CA ARG A 66 16.93 7.21 5.22
C ARG A 66 16.20 5.95 5.65
N LEU A 67 16.95 4.92 6.02
CA LEU A 67 16.40 3.71 6.61
C LEU A 67 16.72 3.72 8.09
N TYR A 68 15.72 3.39 8.90
CA TYR A 68 15.81 3.36 10.34
C TYR A 68 15.33 2.02 10.85
N LEU A 69 15.99 1.49 11.86
CA LEU A 69 15.67 0.24 12.54
C LEU A 69 15.30 0.54 13.99
N LYS A 70 14.34 -0.19 14.55
CA LYS A 70 14.11 -0.15 16.00
C LYS A 70 15.01 -1.19 16.65
N ARG A 71 15.77 -0.81 17.70
CA ARG A 71 16.74 -1.72 18.36
C ARG A 71 16.10 -3.05 18.79
N GLU A 72 14.89 -2.98 19.35
CA GLU A 72 14.13 -4.15 19.81
C GLU A 72 13.60 -5.03 18.66
N HIS A 73 13.45 -4.45 17.46
CA HIS A 73 12.86 -5.10 16.28
C HIS A 73 13.73 -4.83 15.04
N PRO A 74 14.90 -5.48 14.92
CA PRO A 74 15.84 -5.23 13.81
C PRO A 74 15.28 -5.62 12.44
N ASN A 75 14.23 -6.46 12.39
CA ASN A 75 13.56 -6.82 11.14
C ASN A 75 12.36 -5.91 10.80
N LEU A 76 12.18 -4.81 11.54
CA LEU A 76 11.22 -3.76 11.29
C LEU A 76 11.96 -2.50 10.82
N ILE A 77 11.84 -2.23 9.52
CA ILE A 77 12.57 -1.16 8.83
C ILE A 77 11.61 -0.03 8.48
N PHE A 78 11.99 1.18 8.84
CA PHE A 78 11.28 2.42 8.54
C PHE A 78 12.02 3.19 7.47
N LYS A 79 11.35 3.47 6.35
CA LYS A 79 11.86 4.31 5.26
C LYS A 79 11.30 5.71 5.40
N VAL A 80 12.18 6.68 5.63
CA VAL A 80 11.80 8.06 5.97
C VAL A 80 12.35 9.03 4.93
N ASN A 81 11.60 10.07 4.61
CA ASN A 81 12.04 11.13 3.71
C ASN A 81 13.03 12.07 4.42
N LYS A 82 14.17 12.34 3.76
CA LYS A 82 15.22 13.23 4.28
C LYS A 82 14.76 14.68 4.46
N LYS A 83 13.77 15.13 3.67
CA LYS A 83 13.34 16.54 3.65
C LYS A 83 12.36 16.92 4.76
N ASP A 84 11.44 16.02 5.09
CA ASP A 84 10.28 16.32 5.94
C ASP A 84 10.06 15.27 7.03
N THR A 85 11.04 14.39 7.30
CA THR A 85 11.02 13.34 8.34
C THR A 85 9.77 12.44 8.32
N ARG A 86 8.99 12.46 7.24
CA ARG A 86 7.78 11.66 7.12
C ARG A 86 8.08 10.23 6.71
N LEU A 87 7.34 9.32 7.32
CA LEU A 87 7.42 7.89 7.04
C LEU A 87 6.82 7.56 5.68
N LYS A 88 7.66 7.11 4.75
CA LYS A 88 7.29 6.75 3.37
C LYS A 88 7.18 5.25 3.15
N GLY A 89 7.76 4.44 4.04
CA GLY A 89 7.48 3.02 4.04
C GLY A 89 7.81 2.32 5.35
N ILE A 90 7.18 1.18 5.57
CA ILE A 90 7.44 0.26 6.68
C ILE A 90 7.60 -1.12 6.08
N THR A 91 8.69 -1.81 6.42
CA THR A 91 8.93 -3.21 6.03
C THR A 91 9.10 -4.05 7.28
N LEU A 92 8.31 -5.11 7.39
CA LEU A 92 8.39 -6.10 8.46
C LEU A 92 8.71 -7.46 7.86
N THR A 93 9.73 -8.11 8.38
CA THR A 93 10.15 -9.47 8.04
C THR A 93 10.50 -10.24 9.30
N ASN A 94 10.49 -11.57 9.30
CA ASN A 94 11.11 -12.45 10.30
C ASN A 94 10.89 -12.17 11.81
N ASP A 95 9.98 -11.27 12.19
CA ASP A 95 9.68 -10.89 13.57
C ASP A 95 8.19 -11.09 13.83
N THR A 96 7.89 -12.12 14.62
CA THR A 96 6.54 -12.55 14.97
C THR A 96 5.96 -11.77 16.16
N THR A 97 6.77 -10.96 16.83
CA THR A 97 6.35 -10.21 18.03
C THR A 97 5.71 -8.87 17.67
N VAL A 98 6.03 -8.33 16.50
CA VAL A 98 5.48 -7.07 16.00
C VAL A 98 4.00 -7.22 15.63
N GLN A 99 3.17 -6.46 16.34
CA GLN A 99 1.74 -6.39 16.06
C GLN A 99 1.41 -5.38 14.96
N THR A 100 0.31 -5.65 14.27
CA THR A 100 -0.28 -4.77 13.26
C THR A 100 -1.77 -4.65 13.52
N ASN A 101 -2.39 -3.53 13.16
CA ASN A 101 -3.84 -3.35 13.34
C ASN A 101 -4.70 -4.01 12.25
N PHE A 102 -4.09 -4.86 11.41
CA PHE A 102 -4.75 -5.56 10.31
C PHE A 102 -4.40 -7.06 10.25
N ASN A 103 -3.95 -7.64 11.38
CA ASN A 103 -3.55 -9.05 11.49
C ASN A 103 -2.41 -9.50 10.56
N GLY A 104 -1.61 -8.57 10.05
CA GLY A 104 -0.44 -8.78 9.20
C GLY A 104 0.84 -9.24 9.91
N THR A 105 0.76 -9.77 11.13
CA THR A 105 1.94 -10.26 11.87
C THR A 105 2.61 -11.43 11.13
N ILE A 106 3.94 -11.51 11.21
CA ILE A 106 4.71 -12.59 10.58
C ILE A 106 4.25 -13.95 11.11
N ASN A 107 4.21 -14.95 10.23
CA ASN A 107 3.68 -16.30 10.46
C ASN A 107 2.17 -16.40 10.81
N ASN A 108 1.42 -15.30 10.86
CA ASN A 108 -0.04 -15.40 10.88
C ASN A 108 -0.58 -15.91 9.53
N ASN A 109 -1.80 -16.44 9.57
CA ASN A 109 -2.52 -16.83 8.37
C ASN A 109 -2.95 -15.58 7.59
N VAL A 110 -2.64 -15.54 6.29
CA VAL A 110 -2.97 -14.42 5.38
C VAL A 110 -4.47 -14.18 5.27
N GLY A 111 -5.29 -15.21 5.44
CA GLY A 111 -6.75 -15.13 5.46
C GLY A 111 -7.29 -14.19 6.55
N LYS A 112 -6.60 -14.08 7.70
CA LYS A 112 -6.96 -13.12 8.75
C LYS A 112 -6.82 -11.67 8.29
N VAL A 113 -5.87 -11.39 7.40
CA VAL A 113 -5.71 -10.05 6.83
C VAL A 113 -6.84 -9.77 5.85
N THR A 114 -7.20 -10.74 5.00
CA THR A 114 -8.30 -10.58 4.05
C THR A 114 -9.66 -10.45 4.72
N GLN A 115 -9.84 -11.03 5.91
CA GLN A 115 -11.03 -10.84 6.74
C GLN A 115 -11.14 -9.39 7.26
N ILE A 116 -10.01 -8.76 7.63
CA ILE A 116 -10.02 -7.37 8.13
C ILE A 116 -10.10 -6.35 6.98
N LEU A 117 -9.28 -6.53 5.94
CA LEU A 117 -9.12 -5.53 4.86
C LEU A 117 -10.04 -5.78 3.66
N GLY A 118 -10.82 -6.86 3.70
CA GLY A 118 -11.72 -7.29 2.63
C GLY A 118 -11.00 -7.89 1.44
N THR A 119 -11.77 -8.19 0.40
CA THR A 119 -11.35 -8.94 -0.79
C THR A 119 -10.89 -8.08 -1.97
N ARG A 120 -10.88 -6.74 -1.81
CA ARG A 120 -10.51 -5.76 -2.85
C ARG A 120 -8.99 -5.64 -3.05
N TYR A 121 -8.31 -6.77 -3.26
CA TYR A 121 -6.88 -6.85 -3.48
C TYR A 121 -6.52 -7.50 -4.82
N LYS A 122 -5.27 -7.33 -5.25
CA LYS A 122 -4.70 -8.10 -6.35
C LYS A 122 -3.80 -9.20 -5.80
N GLN A 123 -3.94 -10.42 -6.30
CA GLN A 123 -3.03 -11.51 -6.00
C GLN A 123 -2.00 -11.69 -7.12
N LYS A 124 -0.77 -12.04 -6.75
CA LYS A 124 0.32 -12.33 -7.69
C LYS A 124 1.14 -13.53 -7.21
N LYS A 125 1.37 -14.51 -8.08
CA LYS A 125 2.36 -15.57 -7.84
C LYS A 125 3.77 -15.00 -7.96
N LEU A 126 4.62 -15.34 -7.01
CA LEU A 126 6.04 -14.99 -6.99
C LEU A 126 6.90 -16.26 -7.20
N ARG A 127 8.21 -16.09 -7.32
CA ARG A 127 9.16 -17.22 -7.46
C ARG A 127 9.19 -18.06 -6.17
N LYS A 128 9.67 -19.30 -6.27
CA LYS A 128 9.93 -20.21 -5.12
C LYS A 128 8.69 -20.55 -4.28
N GLY A 129 7.51 -20.54 -4.90
CA GLY A 129 6.23 -20.90 -4.26
C GLY A 129 5.66 -19.82 -3.33
N PHE A 130 6.17 -18.59 -3.42
CA PHE A 130 5.61 -17.45 -2.70
C PHE A 130 4.43 -16.84 -3.46
N ASN A 131 3.52 -16.22 -2.72
CA ASN A 131 2.43 -15.43 -3.25
C ASN A 131 2.46 -14.03 -2.63
N ALA A 132 1.87 -13.05 -3.32
CA ALA A 132 1.67 -11.71 -2.81
C ALA A 132 0.20 -11.28 -2.92
N ILE A 133 -0.32 -10.71 -1.84
CA ILE A 133 -1.54 -9.90 -1.85
C ILE A 133 -1.15 -8.43 -1.87
N ILE A 134 -1.79 -7.65 -2.74
CA ILE A 134 -1.50 -6.23 -2.96
C ILE A 134 -2.79 -5.43 -2.80
N TYR A 135 -2.87 -4.68 -1.71
CA TYR A 135 -3.91 -3.66 -1.50
C TYR A 135 -3.42 -2.31 -2.00
N LYS A 136 -4.36 -1.52 -2.55
CA LYS A 136 -4.09 -0.16 -3.00
C LYS A 136 -5.13 0.78 -2.42
N ASP A 137 -4.66 1.84 -1.80
CA ASP A 137 -5.45 3.00 -1.43
C ASP A 137 -5.16 4.12 -2.43
N LYS A 138 -6.10 4.36 -3.34
CA LYS A 138 -5.92 5.38 -4.38
C LYS A 138 -6.09 6.79 -3.84
N LYS A 139 -6.92 6.97 -2.81
CA LYS A 139 -7.21 8.27 -2.19
C LYS A 139 -5.99 8.77 -1.40
N ASN A 140 -5.43 7.91 -0.55
CA ASN A 140 -4.29 8.27 0.31
C ASN A 140 -2.93 7.93 -0.31
N GLN A 141 -2.92 7.35 -1.51
CA GLN A 141 -1.73 6.92 -2.25
C GLN A 141 -0.86 5.92 -1.47
N ILE A 142 -1.52 4.99 -0.77
CA ILE A 142 -0.87 3.95 0.04
C ILE A 142 -0.95 2.62 -0.70
N LYS A 143 0.10 1.81 -0.61
CA LYS A 143 0.12 0.41 -1.07
C LYS A 143 0.57 -0.48 0.06
N LEU A 144 -0.12 -1.60 0.25
CA LEU A 144 0.25 -2.66 1.17
C LEU A 144 0.54 -3.93 0.36
N PHE A 145 1.70 -4.53 0.61
CA PHE A 145 2.12 -5.81 0.07
C PHE A 145 2.22 -6.81 1.21
N ILE A 146 1.61 -7.97 1.04
CA ILE A 146 1.70 -9.09 1.98
C ILE A 146 2.22 -10.28 1.21
N ILE A 147 3.44 -10.68 1.49
CA ILE A 147 4.09 -11.83 0.87
C ILE A 147 3.96 -13.01 1.82
N TYR A 148 3.47 -14.13 1.31
CA TYR A 148 3.16 -15.31 2.10
C TYR A 148 3.51 -16.59 1.35
N LYS A 149 3.68 -17.68 2.10
CA LYS A 149 3.91 -19.04 1.59
C LYS A 149 3.20 -20.04 2.51
N HIS A 150 2.49 -21.01 1.94
CA HIS A 150 1.61 -21.94 2.67
C HIS A 150 0.67 -21.19 3.62
N ASP A 151 0.04 -20.13 3.12
CA ASP A 151 -0.83 -19.19 3.85
C ASP A 151 -0.21 -18.45 5.03
N LYS A 152 1.08 -18.63 5.31
CA LYS A 152 1.80 -17.96 6.40
C LYS A 152 2.49 -16.72 5.88
N ILE A 153 2.24 -15.58 6.52
CA ILE A 153 2.87 -14.29 6.18
C ILE A 153 4.37 -14.36 6.44
N LYS A 154 5.17 -13.94 5.46
CA LYS A 154 6.64 -13.92 5.54
C LYS A 154 7.22 -12.53 5.46
N LYS A 155 6.51 -11.60 4.81
CA LYS A 155 6.90 -10.20 4.71
C LYS A 155 5.69 -9.31 4.53
N VAL A 156 5.72 -8.15 5.17
CA VAL A 156 4.73 -7.09 5.02
C VAL A 156 5.45 -5.81 4.64
N GLU A 157 4.95 -5.11 3.63
CA GLU A 157 5.47 -3.81 3.23
C GLU A 157 4.32 -2.82 3.04
N ILE A 158 4.43 -1.66 3.66
CA ILE A 158 3.52 -0.54 3.45
C ILE A 158 4.32 0.61 2.85
N TYR A 159 3.81 1.23 1.79
CA TYR A 159 4.44 2.38 1.15
C TYR A 159 3.42 3.50 0.93
N LYS A 160 3.82 4.73 1.19
CA LYS A 160 3.07 5.94 0.82
C LYS A 160 3.84 6.71 -0.24
N LYS A 161 3.17 7.04 -1.35
CA LYS A 161 3.79 7.79 -2.45
C LYS A 161 4.15 9.23 -2.04
#